data_AF-A0A182PCT6-F1
#
_entry.id   AF-A0A182PCT6-F1
#
_cell.length_a   1.000
_cell.length_b   1.000
_cell.length_c   1.000
_cell.angle_alpha   90.00
_cell.angle_beta   90.00
_cell.angle_gamma   90.00
#
_symmetry.space_group_name_H-M   'P 1'
#
loop_
_entity.id
_entity.type
_entity.pdbx_description
1 polymer ?
#
loop_
_entity_poly.entity_id
_entity_poly.type
_entity_poly.pdbx_seq_one_letter_code
_entity_poly.pdbx_strand_id
1 'polypeptide(L)'
;MDEMEPVDYGVLKGDLVFIRNNENLVQAINQIQETLANVNREYENYPNFTVEEKVRFDTLCAFCVNSLFWMHEKMLGRPSTVMDDIKSDLDRVREAMKRLQSIHDSLTKRPRVDQPAAQRFIRAGLYDANNPQREQQDGTPPTKKKRREKQMDAE
;
A
#
# COMPACT_ATOMS: atom_id res chain seq x y z
N MET A 1 3.52 17.24 38.76
CA MET A 1 3.30 15.78 38.79
C MET A 1 1.99 15.62 39.52
N ASP A 2 0.92 15.39 38.77
CA ASP A 2 -0.41 15.22 39.36
C ASP A 2 -0.42 13.85 40.03
N GLU A 3 -0.58 13.81 41.35
CA GLU A 3 -0.84 12.56 42.08
C GLU A 3 -2.21 12.06 41.63
N MET A 4 -2.21 11.10 40.71
CA MET A 4 -3.42 10.44 40.27
C MET A 4 -3.93 9.60 41.43
N GLU A 5 -4.96 10.10 42.12
CA GLU A 5 -5.69 9.38 43.18
C GLU A 5 -5.94 7.93 42.74
N PRO A 6 -5.77 6.93 43.63
CA PRO A 6 -5.98 5.54 43.29
C PRO A 6 -7.41 5.34 42.74
N VAL A 7 -7.50 4.83 41.51
CA VAL A 7 -8.76 4.68 40.80
C VAL A 7 -9.68 3.73 41.57
N ASP A 8 -10.76 4.26 42.14
CA ASP A 8 -11.79 3.48 42.81
C ASP A 8 -12.70 2.83 41.76
N TYR A 9 -12.49 1.54 41.50
CA TYR A 9 -13.30 0.75 40.56
C TYR A 9 -14.69 0.34 41.10
N GLY A 10 -15.10 0.79 42.28
CA GLY A 10 -16.41 0.52 42.88
C GLY A 10 -16.76 -0.97 42.94
N VAL A 11 -17.86 -1.35 42.30
CA VAL A 11 -18.34 -2.74 42.23
C VAL A 11 -17.40 -3.63 41.39
N LEU A 12 -16.61 -3.04 40.49
CA LEU A 12 -15.66 -3.74 39.63
C LEU A 12 -14.28 -3.94 40.27
N LYS A 13 -14.09 -3.57 41.55
CA LYS A 13 -12.82 -3.77 42.29
C LYS A 13 -12.32 -5.23 42.27
N GLY A 14 -13.22 -6.20 42.17
CA GLY A 14 -12.87 -7.62 42.11
C GLY A 14 -12.59 -8.16 40.71
N ASP A 15 -12.92 -7.40 39.65
CA ASP A 15 -12.70 -7.82 38.26
C ASP A 15 -11.31 -7.42 37.79
N LEU A 16 -10.33 -8.28 38.08
CA LEU A 16 -8.93 -8.06 37.72
C LEU A 16 -8.70 -7.97 36.20
N VAL A 17 -9.56 -8.61 35.39
CA VAL A 17 -9.43 -8.56 33.93
C VAL A 17 -9.86 -7.19 33.43
N PHE A 18 -10.98 -6.68 33.92
CA PHE A 18 -11.44 -5.33 33.62
C PHE A 18 -10.40 -4.28 34.03
N ILE A 19 -9.92 -4.34 35.28
CA ILE A 19 -8.93 -3.39 35.81
C ILE A 19 -7.68 -3.35 34.93
N ARG A 20 -7.10 -4.52 34.62
CA ARG A 20 -5.92 -4.61 33.74
C ARG A 20 -6.20 -4.04 32.35
N ASN A 21 -7.36 -4.34 31.77
CA ASN A 21 -7.71 -3.84 30.45
C ASN A 21 -7.88 -2.31 30.46
N ASN A 22 -8.44 -1.75 31.53
CA ASN A 22 -8.56 -0.31 31.71
C ASN A 22 -7.18 0.35 31.86
N GLU A 23 -6.30 -0.20 32.69
CA GLU A 23 -4.92 0.30 32.84
C GLU A 23 -4.14 0.26 31.52
N ASN A 24 -4.26 -0.84 30.77
CA ASN A 24 -3.67 -0.96 29.44
C ASN A 24 -4.22 0.09 28.48
N LEU A 25 -5.53 0.38 28.53
CA LEU A 25 -6.15 1.41 27.70
C LEU A 25 -5.61 2.80 28.06
N VAL A 26 -5.49 3.13 29.35
CA VAL A 26 -4.91 4.40 29.81
C VAL A 26 -3.46 4.55 29.32
N GLN A 27 -2.65 3.51 29.46
CA GLN A 27 -1.27 3.52 28.94
C GLN A 27 -1.23 3.70 27.41
N ALA A 28 -2.11 3.00 26.68
CA ALA A 28 -2.20 3.13 25.23
C ALA A 28 -2.62 4.55 24.81
N ILE A 29 -3.53 5.21 25.54
CA ILE A 29 -3.93 6.60 25.29
C ILE A 29 -2.74 7.55 25.44
N ASN A 30 -1.92 7.38 26.50
CA ASN A 30 -0.70 8.17 26.70
C ASN A 30 0.31 7.97 25.55
N GLN A 31 0.50 6.73 25.10
CA GLN A 31 1.36 6.42 23.95
C GLN A 31 0.81 7.02 22.64
N ILE A 32 -0.50 7.00 22.44
CA ILE A 32 -1.14 7.64 21.29
C ILE A 32 -0.90 9.15 21.32
N GLN A 33 -1.01 9.79 22.49
CA GLN A 33 -0.73 11.22 22.64
C GLN A 33 0.73 11.57 22.27
N GLU A 34 1.70 10.78 22.73
CA GLU A 34 3.10 10.95 22.36
C GLU A 34 3.31 10.74 20.84
N THR A 35 2.68 9.70 20.29
CA THR A 35 2.74 9.40 18.86
C THR A 35 2.16 10.53 18.02
N LEU A 36 1.02 11.11 18.41
CA LEU A 36 0.43 12.26 17.73
C LEU A 36 1.35 13.49 17.79
N ALA A 37 2.05 13.71 18.91
CA ALA A 37 3.05 14.78 19.01
C ALA A 37 4.25 14.55 18.09
N ASN A 38 4.65 13.30 17.84
CA ASN A 38 5.66 12.95 16.85
C ASN A 38 5.15 13.20 15.42
N VAL A 39 3.93 12.74 15.10
CA VAL A 39 3.30 12.94 13.77
C VAL A 39 3.18 14.42 13.42
N ASN A 40 2.80 15.27 14.38
CA ASN A 40 2.73 16.71 14.17
C ASN A 40 4.10 17.34 13.89
N ARG A 41 5.19 16.82 14.47
CA ARG A 41 6.56 17.25 14.16
C ARG A 41 7.00 16.77 12.78
N GLU A 42 6.72 15.51 12.44
CA GLU A 42 7.00 14.96 11.11
C GLU A 42 6.26 15.71 10.00
N TYR A 43 5.12 16.33 10.30
CA TYR A 43 4.41 17.21 9.36
C TYR A 43 5.26 18.40 8.88
N GLU A 44 6.26 18.85 9.66
CA GLU A 44 7.22 19.87 9.21
C GLU A 44 8.04 19.39 8.00
N ASN A 45 8.27 18.07 7.89
CA ASN A 45 8.98 17.45 6.78
C ASN A 45 8.04 17.05 5.61
N TYR A 46 6.72 17.19 5.78
CA TYR A 46 5.73 16.87 4.76
C TYR A 46 6.02 17.50 3.38
N PRO A 47 6.51 18.76 3.26
CA PRO A 47 6.84 19.34 1.96
C PRO A 47 7.85 18.51 1.16
N ASN A 48 8.78 17.84 1.85
CA ASN A 48 9.87 17.06 1.25
C ASN A 48 9.45 15.65 0.82
N PHE A 49 8.26 15.20 1.20
CA PHE A 49 7.75 13.89 0.82
C PHE A 49 7.48 13.81 -0.69
N THR A 50 7.71 12.62 -1.25
CA THR A 50 7.20 12.25 -2.57
C THR A 50 5.68 12.28 -2.57
N VAL A 51 5.07 12.37 -3.75
CA VAL A 51 3.60 12.37 -3.88
C VAL A 51 2.98 11.11 -3.28
N GLU A 52 3.63 9.95 -3.44
CA GLU A 52 3.16 8.69 -2.86
C GLU A 52 3.18 8.73 -1.33
N GLU A 53 4.26 9.24 -0.74
CA GLU A 53 4.40 9.37 0.71
C GLU A 53 3.39 10.36 1.30
N LYS A 54 3.14 11.49 0.62
CA LYS A 54 2.12 12.46 1.01
C LYS A 54 0.73 11.82 1.07
N VAL A 55 0.33 11.14 -0.01
CA VAL A 55 -0.98 10.47 -0.06
C VAL A 55 -1.07 9.37 1.00
N ARG A 56 0.00 8.61 1.23
CA ARG A 56 0.04 7.58 2.30
C ARG A 56 -0.13 8.21 3.67
N PHE A 57 0.63 9.26 3.95
CA PHE A 57 0.60 9.98 5.23
C PHE A 57 -0.80 10.55 5.51
N ASP A 58 -1.39 11.27 4.54
CA ASP A 58 -2.70 11.90 4.69
C ASP A 58 -3.81 10.85 4.91
N THR A 59 -3.77 9.77 4.15
CA THR A 59 -4.77 8.71 4.26
C THR A 59 -4.68 8.01 5.62
N LEU A 60 -3.47 7.78 6.13
CA LEU A 60 -3.25 7.21 7.46
C LEU A 60 -3.73 8.17 8.56
N CYS A 61 -3.43 9.45 8.45
CA CYS A 61 -3.87 10.46 9.42
C CYS A 61 -5.41 10.53 9.46
N ALA A 62 -6.07 10.58 8.30
CA ALA A 62 -7.54 10.59 8.22
C ALA A 62 -8.15 9.32 8.86
N PHE A 63 -7.55 8.15 8.62
CA PHE A 63 -8.01 6.89 9.21
C PHE A 63 -7.90 6.91 10.74
N CYS A 64 -6.75 7.33 11.27
CA CYS A 64 -6.49 7.38 12.70
C CYS A 64 -7.41 8.36 13.41
N VAL A 65 -7.54 9.59 12.89
CA VAL A 65 -8.41 10.62 13.48
C VAL A 65 -9.86 10.16 13.52
N ASN A 66 -10.39 9.64 12.42
CA ASN A 66 -11.78 9.15 12.38
C ASN A 66 -12.01 7.97 13.33
N SER A 67 -11.04 7.06 13.45
CA SER A 67 -11.13 5.90 14.35
C SER A 67 -11.11 6.31 15.82
N LEU A 68 -10.20 7.22 16.19
CA LEU A 68 -10.09 7.74 17.55
C LEU A 68 -11.34 8.54 17.93
N PHE A 69 -11.86 9.35 16.99
CA PHE A 69 -13.10 10.08 17.20
C PHE A 69 -14.27 9.13 17.40
N TRP A 70 -14.40 8.07 16.59
CA TRP A 70 -15.43 7.05 16.79
C TRP A 70 -15.36 6.40 18.18
N MET A 71 -14.16 6.06 18.65
CA MET A 71 -13.94 5.49 19.99
C MET A 71 -14.30 6.48 21.10
N HIS A 72 -13.93 7.75 20.96
CA HIS A 72 -14.30 8.82 21.89
C HIS A 72 -15.81 8.97 22.01
N GLU A 73 -16.52 9.05 20.87
CA GLU A 73 -17.97 9.20 20.83
C GLU A 73 -18.70 7.99 21.44
N LYS A 74 -18.14 6.78 21.25
CA LYS A 74 -18.60 5.55 21.91
C LYS A 74 -18.45 5.60 23.42
N MET A 75 -17.33 6.09 23.94
CA MET A 75 -17.11 6.23 25.39
C MET A 75 -18.06 7.26 26.03
N LEU A 76 -18.44 8.30 25.29
CA LEU A 76 -19.42 9.30 25.75
C LEU A 76 -20.87 8.82 25.70
N GLY A 77 -21.14 7.63 25.13
CA GLY A 77 -22.50 7.09 25.02
C GLY A 77 -23.40 7.87 24.06
N ARG A 78 -22.83 8.56 23.06
CA ARG A 78 -23.61 9.34 22.09
C ARG A 78 -24.54 8.46 21.23
N PRO A 79 -25.59 9.03 20.61
CA PRO A 79 -26.53 8.28 19.78
C PRO A 79 -25.89 7.67 18.52
N SER A 80 -26.50 6.60 18.01
CA SER A 80 -25.97 5.80 16.88
C SER A 80 -25.86 6.55 15.55
N THR A 81 -26.64 7.62 15.35
CA THR A 81 -26.63 8.42 14.11
C THR A 81 -25.26 9.02 13.83
N VAL A 82 -24.63 9.63 14.84
CA VAL A 82 -23.27 10.21 14.71
C VAL A 82 -22.24 9.12 14.39
N MET A 83 -22.45 7.91 14.89
CA MET A 83 -21.52 6.80 14.66
C MET A 83 -21.60 6.27 13.23
N ASP A 84 -22.78 6.26 12.62
CA ASP A 84 -22.97 5.74 11.27
C ASP A 84 -22.34 6.67 10.22
N ASP A 85 -22.38 7.98 10.45
CA ASP A 85 -21.64 8.95 9.64
C ASP A 85 -20.12 8.72 9.71
N ILE A 86 -19.58 8.56 10.92
CA ILE A 86 -18.14 8.30 11.11
C ILE A 86 -17.72 6.96 10.48
N LYS A 87 -18.57 5.92 10.54
CA LYS A 87 -18.32 4.64 9.86
C LYS A 87 -18.26 4.80 8.34
N SER A 88 -19.19 5.55 7.76
CA SER A 88 -19.18 5.86 6.33
C SER A 88 -17.86 6.53 5.92
N ASP A 89 -17.38 7.49 6.72
CA ASP A 89 -16.10 8.13 6.47
C ASP A 89 -14.90 7.18 6.62
N LEU A 90 -14.92 6.28 7.60
CA LEU A 90 -13.92 5.22 7.72
C LEU A 90 -13.90 4.28 6.51
N ASP A 91 -15.06 3.94 5.97
CA ASP A 91 -15.17 3.10 4.78
C ASP A 91 -14.61 3.80 3.54
N ARG A 92 -14.89 5.10 3.37
CA ARG A 92 -14.30 5.93 2.31
C ARG A 92 -12.77 5.98 2.40
N VAL A 93 -12.22 6.18 3.60
CA VAL A 93 -10.76 6.20 3.81
C VAL A 93 -10.18 4.81 3.52
N ARG A 94 -10.84 3.72 3.94
CA ARG A 94 -10.39 2.35 3.65
C ARG A 94 -10.37 2.07 2.14
N GLU A 95 -11.33 2.55 1.39
CA GLU A 95 -11.30 2.47 -0.08
C GLU A 95 -10.11 3.23 -0.67
N ALA A 96 -9.83 4.43 -0.17
CA ALA A 96 -8.66 5.21 -0.62
C ALA A 96 -7.35 4.46 -0.34
N MET A 97 -7.20 3.83 0.83
CA MET A 97 -6.04 2.99 1.15
C MET A 97 -5.88 1.81 0.20
N LYS A 98 -6.97 1.10 -0.11
CA LYS A 98 -6.96 -0.02 -1.07
C LYS A 98 -6.54 0.43 -2.47
N ARG A 99 -7.03 1.59 -2.92
CA ARG A 99 -6.64 2.18 -4.21
C ARG A 99 -5.15 2.51 -4.22
N LEU A 100 -4.64 3.16 -3.16
CA LEU A 100 -3.21 3.46 -3.03
C LEU A 100 -2.35 2.19 -3.09
N GLN A 101 -2.76 1.13 -2.39
CA GLN A 101 -2.06 -0.15 -2.42
C GLN A 101 -2.07 -0.78 -3.82
N SER A 102 -3.21 -0.72 -4.54
CA SER A 102 -3.29 -1.24 -5.91
C SER A 102 -2.37 -0.50 -6.88
N ILE A 103 -2.23 0.82 -6.72
CA ILE A 103 -1.32 1.64 -7.51
C ILE A 103 0.12 1.24 -7.20
N HIS A 104 0.50 1.19 -5.92
CA HIS A 104 1.84 0.78 -5.50
C HIS A 104 2.20 -0.62 -6.02
N ASP A 105 1.29 -1.59 -5.89
CA ASP A 105 1.50 -2.95 -6.38
C ASP A 105 1.62 -3.01 -7.91
N SER A 106 0.83 -2.21 -8.63
CA SER A 106 0.95 -2.09 -10.08
C SER A 106 2.27 -1.47 -10.53
N LEU A 107 2.87 -0.58 -9.74
CA LEU A 107 4.15 0.04 -10.07
C LEU A 107 5.34 -0.85 -9.71
N THR A 108 5.28 -1.55 -8.58
CA THR A 108 6.43 -2.26 -7.99
C THR A 108 6.44 -3.75 -8.32
N LYS A 109 5.30 -4.43 -8.28
CA LYS A 109 5.22 -5.90 -8.37
C LYS A 109 4.85 -6.41 -9.75
N ARG A 110 4.29 -5.55 -10.61
CA ARG A 110 3.82 -5.96 -11.94
C ARG A 110 5.01 -6.26 -12.87
N PRO A 111 5.10 -7.48 -13.46
CA PRO A 111 6.11 -7.78 -14.47
C PRO A 111 5.92 -6.85 -15.66
N ARG A 112 6.98 -6.15 -16.05
CA ARG A 112 6.97 -5.36 -17.28
C ARG A 112 7.25 -6.28 -18.46
N VAL A 113 6.39 -6.22 -19.47
CA VAL A 113 6.62 -6.95 -20.73
C VAL A 113 7.84 -6.36 -21.41
N ASP A 114 8.78 -7.23 -21.80
CA ASP A 114 9.89 -6.87 -22.69
C ASP A 114 9.31 -6.53 -24.07
N GLN A 115 9.07 -5.23 -24.30
CA GLN A 115 8.52 -4.71 -25.55
C GLN A 115 9.36 -5.12 -26.78
N PRO A 116 10.70 -5.02 -26.78
CA PRO A 116 11.48 -5.48 -27.93
C PRO A 116 11.36 -6.99 -28.17
N ALA A 117 11.31 -7.83 -27.13
CA ALA A 117 11.07 -9.26 -27.32
C ALA A 117 9.67 -9.54 -27.88
N ALA A 118 8.64 -8.87 -27.36
CA ALA A 118 7.27 -8.99 -27.85
C ALA A 118 7.15 -8.57 -29.33
N GLN A 119 7.80 -7.47 -29.74
CA GLN A 119 7.85 -7.04 -31.13
C GLN A 119 8.49 -8.09 -32.05
N ARG A 120 9.56 -8.76 -31.59
CA ARG A 120 10.19 -9.85 -32.33
C ARG A 120 9.24 -11.03 -32.50
N PHE A 121 8.53 -11.43 -31.45
CA PHE A 121 7.54 -12.52 -31.53
C PHE A 121 6.40 -12.19 -32.50
N ILE A 122 5.88 -10.96 -32.46
CA ILE A 122 4.82 -10.50 -33.37
C ILE A 122 5.32 -10.47 -34.82
N ARG A 123 6.52 -9.92 -35.07
CA ARG A 123 7.11 -9.86 -36.42
C ARG A 123 7.39 -11.24 -36.98
N ALA A 124 7.87 -12.18 -36.16
CA ALA A 124 8.07 -13.57 -36.57
C ALA A 124 6.74 -14.32 -36.79
N GLY A 125 5.71 -14.05 -35.99
CA GLY A 125 4.40 -14.68 -36.14
C GLY A 125 3.57 -14.18 -37.33
N LEU A 126 3.80 -12.93 -37.76
CA LEU A 126 3.19 -12.33 -38.96
C LEU A 126 4.03 -12.52 -40.24
N TYR A 127 5.07 -13.37 -40.18
CA TYR A 127 5.90 -13.67 -41.33
C TYR A 127 5.10 -14.45 -42.38
N ASP A 128 4.82 -13.81 -43.51
CA ASP A 128 4.24 -14.45 -44.69
C ASP A 128 5.37 -14.84 -45.65
N ALA A 129 5.60 -16.15 -45.79
CA ALA A 129 6.63 -16.70 -46.67
C ALA A 129 6.45 -16.32 -48.15
N ASN A 130 5.25 -15.85 -48.54
CA ASN A 130 4.95 -15.44 -49.91
C ASN A 130 5.26 -13.97 -50.22
N ASN A 131 5.66 -13.15 -49.22
CA ASN A 131 5.94 -11.74 -49.43
C ASN A 131 7.20 -11.24 -48.68
N PRO A 132 8.40 -11.61 -49.14
CA PRO A 132 9.67 -11.32 -48.45
C PRO A 132 10.12 -9.85 -48.53
N GLN A 133 9.37 -8.97 -49.20
CA GLN A 133 9.79 -7.59 -49.48
C GLN A 133 9.63 -6.61 -48.30
N ARG A 134 8.97 -7.00 -47.21
CA ARG A 134 8.78 -6.09 -46.05
C ARG A 134 10.00 -5.94 -45.14
N GLU A 135 11.07 -6.71 -45.34
CA GLU A 135 12.20 -6.75 -44.41
C GLU A 135 13.33 -5.74 -44.68
N GLN A 136 13.38 -5.09 -45.85
CA GLN A 136 14.55 -4.29 -46.25
C GLN A 136 14.61 -2.86 -45.69
N GLN A 137 13.61 -2.39 -44.94
CA GLN A 137 13.62 -1.00 -44.47
C GLN A 137 14.15 -0.76 -43.05
N ASP A 138 14.35 -1.78 -42.20
CA ASP A 138 14.90 -1.55 -40.85
C ASP A 138 16.04 -2.51 -40.48
N GLY A 139 17.26 -1.93 -40.53
CA GLY A 139 18.58 -2.39 -40.09
C GLY A 139 18.72 -3.75 -39.40
N THR A 140 19.40 -4.67 -40.08
CA THR A 140 19.81 -6.00 -39.58
C THR A 140 21.05 -5.93 -38.67
N PRO A 141 21.37 -7.01 -37.91
CA PRO A 141 22.44 -7.88 -38.41
C PRO A 141 22.04 -9.38 -38.49
N PRO A 142 22.54 -10.13 -39.50
CA PRO A 142 22.16 -11.51 -39.74
C PRO A 142 23.14 -12.48 -39.06
N THR A 143 22.73 -13.20 -38.03
CA THR A 143 23.52 -14.32 -37.50
C THR A 143 23.19 -15.61 -38.27
N LYS A 144 23.76 -15.76 -39.46
CA LYS A 144 23.78 -17.05 -40.19
C LYS A 144 24.74 -18.01 -39.47
N LYS A 145 24.23 -18.91 -38.63
CA LYS A 145 24.98 -20.10 -38.18
C LYS A 145 25.18 -21.03 -39.39
N LYS A 146 26.41 -21.05 -39.94
CA LYS A 146 26.87 -22.07 -40.89
C LYS A 146 26.81 -23.45 -40.22
N ARG A 147 25.88 -24.29 -40.64
CA ARG A 147 25.84 -25.73 -40.33
C ARG A 147 26.97 -26.39 -41.13
N ARG A 148 28.01 -26.90 -40.45
CA ARG A 148 29.07 -27.71 -41.08
C ARG A 148 28.47 -29.03 -41.55
N GLU A 149 28.45 -29.27 -42.86
CA GLU A 149 28.19 -30.60 -43.43
C GLU A 149 29.45 -31.47 -43.29
N LYS A 150 29.24 -32.73 -42.91
CA LYS A 150 30.25 -33.79 -42.87
C LYS A 150 30.65 -34.11 -44.30
N GLN A 151 31.94 -34.00 -44.62
CA GLN A 151 32.51 -34.60 -45.82
C GLN A 151 32.97 -36.01 -45.43
N MET A 152 32.26 -37.03 -45.93
CA MET A 152 32.75 -38.39 -46.03
C MET A 152 33.50 -38.45 -47.36
N ASP A 153 34.82 -38.61 -47.32
CA ASP A 153 35.58 -39.02 -48.49
C ASP A 153 36.06 -40.44 -48.24
N ALA A 154 35.57 -41.34 -49.09
CA ALA A 154 36.05 -42.69 -49.28
C ALA A 154 37.17 -42.63 -50.33
N GLU A 155 38.34 -43.15 -50.01
CA GLU A 155 39.12 -44.09 -50.83
C GLU A 155 40.25 -44.70 -49.99
#